data_AF-A0A662UYB9-F1
#
_entry.id   AF-A0A662UYB9-F1
#
_cell.length_a   1.000
_cell.length_b   1.000
_cell.length_c   1.000
_cell.angle_alpha   90.00
_cell.angle_beta   90.00
_cell.angle_gamma   90.00
#
_symmetry.space_group_name_H-M   'P 1'
#
loop_
_entity.id
_entity.type
_entity.pdbx_description
1 polymer ?
#
loop_
_entity_poly.entity_id
_entity_poly.type
_entity_poly.pdbx_seq_one_letter_code
_entity_poly.pdbx_strand_id
1 'polypeptide(L)'
;MPIVRTGPVRVSGYAIKLRRVVNAVLRDMYKKGELNSKKINEQISDLNAKIYNILVERFEIPKEAITNIVLDFDIVEGSLKVNNIEIEIYDKDDILSRNTTNEVKKLLGLV
;
A
#
# COMPACT_ATOMS: atom_id res chain seq x y z
N MET A 1 7.75 1.09 17.14
CA MET A 1 6.96 2.06 16.38
C MET A 1 7.51 2.31 14.96
N PRO A 2 7.47 1.31 14.06
CA PRO A 2 7.59 1.56 12.63
C PRO A 2 6.33 2.20 12.06
N ILE A 3 6.51 3.28 11.29
CA ILE A 3 5.48 3.81 10.37
C ILE A 3 5.87 3.38 8.96
N VAL A 4 5.00 2.67 8.26
CA VAL A 4 5.21 2.27 6.87
C VAL A 4 4.22 2.95 5.95
N ARG A 5 4.67 3.21 4.72
CA ARG A 5 3.86 3.82 3.66
C ARG A 5 3.89 2.94 2.44
N THR A 6 2.75 2.70 1.80
CA THR A 6 2.74 2.08 0.47
C THR A 6 3.31 3.03 -0.58
N GLY A 7 3.17 4.34 -0.37
CA GLY A 7 3.26 5.33 -1.44
C GLY A 7 2.09 5.20 -2.41
N PRO A 8 2.01 6.07 -3.43
CA PRO A 8 0.99 6.00 -4.47
C PRO A 8 1.04 4.63 -5.19
N VAL A 9 -0.01 3.85 -5.04
CA VAL A 9 -0.17 2.53 -5.66
C VAL A 9 -1.59 2.38 -6.19
N ARG A 10 -1.77 1.66 -7.30
CA ARG A 10 -3.12 1.30 -7.75
C ARG A 10 -3.87 0.51 -6.67
N VAL A 11 -5.16 0.76 -6.51
CA VAL A 11 -6.03 0.02 -5.58
C VAL A 11 -5.91 -1.49 -5.84
N SER A 12 -5.91 -1.93 -7.09
CA SER A 12 -5.67 -3.35 -7.45
C SER A 12 -4.37 -3.97 -6.89
N GLY A 13 -3.37 -3.16 -6.53
CA GLY A 13 -2.07 -3.59 -6.03
C GLY A 13 -1.79 -3.26 -4.57
N TYR A 14 -2.68 -2.58 -3.85
CA TYR A 14 -2.38 -2.05 -2.52
C TYR A 14 -2.00 -3.18 -1.54
N ALA A 15 -2.71 -4.31 -1.58
CA ALA A 15 -2.54 -5.40 -0.61
C ALA A 15 -1.14 -6.03 -0.67
N ILE A 16 -0.64 -6.23 -1.89
CA ILE A 16 0.72 -6.73 -2.14
C ILE A 16 1.74 -5.69 -1.68
N LYS A 17 1.49 -4.41 -1.98
CA LYS A 17 2.41 -3.33 -1.59
C LYS A 17 2.49 -3.16 -0.08
N LEU A 18 1.38 -3.17 0.64
CA LEU A 18 1.33 -3.09 2.10
C LEU A 18 2.09 -4.25 2.74
N ARG A 19 1.84 -5.49 2.30
CA ARG A 19 2.60 -6.67 2.76
C ARG A 19 4.10 -6.52 2.55
N ARG A 20 4.51 -6.01 1.38
CA ARG A 20 5.94 -5.82 1.06
C ARG A 20 6.60 -4.80 1.98
N VAL A 21 5.96 -3.65 2.23
CA VAL A 21 6.58 -2.58 3.05
C VAL A 21 6.63 -2.96 4.53
N VAL A 22 5.59 -3.63 5.06
CA VAL A 22 5.60 -4.14 6.44
C VAL A 22 6.70 -5.20 6.60
N ASN A 23 6.80 -6.17 5.69
CA ASN A 23 7.85 -7.19 5.80
C ASN A 23 9.27 -6.64 5.58
N ALA A 24 9.43 -5.55 4.82
CA ALA A 24 10.72 -4.92 4.62
C ALA A 24 11.28 -4.36 5.94
N VAL A 25 10.44 -3.69 6.74
CA VAL A 25 10.88 -3.12 8.03
C VAL A 25 11.08 -4.19 9.11
N LEU A 26 10.39 -5.33 9.02
CA LEU A 26 10.53 -6.46 9.94
C LEU A 26 11.61 -7.47 9.54
N ARG A 27 12.29 -7.25 8.41
CA ARG A 27 13.23 -8.20 7.80
C ARG A 27 14.30 -8.71 8.77
N ASP A 28 14.88 -7.83 9.57
CA ASP A 28 15.97 -8.21 10.46
C ASP A 28 15.48 -8.98 11.69
N MET A 29 14.28 -8.68 12.20
CA MET A 29 13.65 -9.48 13.26
C MET A 29 13.35 -10.91 12.79
N TYR A 30 12.91 -11.08 11.54
CA TYR A 30 12.74 -12.40 10.94
C TYR A 30 14.07 -13.16 10.84
N LYS A 31 15.14 -12.51 10.39
CA LYS A 31 16.47 -13.15 10.28
C LYS A 31 17.02 -13.59 11.63
N LYS A 32 16.73 -12.83 12.69
CA LYS A 32 17.14 -13.15 14.07
C LYS A 32 16.26 -14.24 14.72
N GLY A 33 15.17 -14.65 14.07
CA GLY A 33 14.22 -15.63 14.64
C GLY A 33 13.33 -15.07 15.74
N GLU A 34 13.33 -13.74 15.94
CA GLU A 34 12.52 -13.05 16.97
C GLU A 34 11.04 -12.97 16.57
N LEU A 35 10.73 -13.17 15.28
CA LEU A 35 9.39 -13.00 14.75
C LEU A 35 9.07 -14.08 13.71
N ASN A 36 7.85 -14.63 13.78
CA ASN A 36 7.36 -15.62 12.82
C ASN A 36 6.71 -14.90 11.62
N SER A 37 7.36 -14.97 10.45
CA SER A 37 6.87 -14.32 9.23
C SER A 37 5.52 -14.87 8.75
N LYS A 38 5.21 -16.14 8.98
CA LYS A 38 3.91 -16.74 8.62
C LYS A 38 2.79 -16.08 9.42
N LYS A 39 2.95 -16.01 10.74
CA LYS A 39 1.98 -15.37 11.66
C LYS A 39 1.72 -13.90 11.26
N ILE A 40 2.78 -13.14 11.00
CA ILE A 40 2.64 -11.74 10.59
C ILE A 40 1.92 -11.62 9.24
N ASN A 41 2.23 -12.48 8.28
CA ASN A 41 1.57 -12.46 6.97
C ASN A 41 0.08 -12.83 7.04
N GLU A 42 -0.33 -13.69 7.97
CA GLU A 42 -1.74 -13.97 8.26
C GLU A 42 -2.44 -12.69 8.77
N GLN A 43 -1.87 -12.02 9.78
CA GLN A 43 -2.42 -10.76 10.32
C GLN A 43 -2.50 -9.63 9.27
N ILE A 44 -1.50 -9.52 8.40
CA ILE A 44 -1.53 -8.56 7.27
C ILE A 44 -2.64 -8.92 6.27
N SER A 45 -2.90 -10.21 6.06
CA SER A 45 -3.97 -10.65 5.15
C SER A 45 -5.35 -10.31 5.72
N ASP A 46 -5.55 -10.48 7.03
CA ASP A 46 -6.77 -10.06 7.71
C ASP A 46 -6.96 -8.54 7.65
N LEU A 47 -5.88 -7.77 7.84
CA LEU A 47 -5.91 -6.31 7.68
C LEU A 47 -6.28 -5.92 6.24
N ASN A 48 -5.67 -6.56 5.24
CA ASN A 48 -6.00 -6.31 3.83
C ASN A 48 -7.46 -6.66 3.51
N ALA A 49 -8.02 -7.73 4.07
CA ALA A 49 -9.44 -8.05 3.86
C ALA A 49 -10.35 -6.92 4.40
N LYS A 50 -10.04 -6.38 5.59
CA LYS A 50 -10.79 -5.24 6.15
C LYS A 50 -10.68 -3.99 5.26
N ILE A 51 -9.49 -3.70 4.75
CA ILE A 51 -9.26 -2.57 3.84
C ILE A 51 -10.04 -2.80 2.53
N TYR A 52 -10.02 -4.02 1.98
CA TYR A 52 -10.75 -4.37 0.77
C TYR A 52 -12.25 -4.11 0.91
N ASN A 53 -12.86 -4.58 1.99
CA ASN A 53 -14.29 -4.39 2.25
C ASN A 53 -14.64 -2.90 2.29
N ILE A 54 -13.76 -2.05 2.81
CA ILE A 54 -14.00 -0.60 2.83
C ILE A 54 -13.79 0.03 1.45
N LEU A 55 -12.63 -0.20 0.82
CA LEU A 55 -12.29 0.47 -0.43
C LEU A 55 -13.13 -0.02 -1.61
N VAL A 56 -13.29 -1.33 -1.75
CA VAL A 56 -13.87 -1.94 -2.95
C VAL A 56 -15.35 -2.25 -2.75
N GLU A 57 -15.74 -2.86 -1.62
CA GLU A 57 -17.13 -3.28 -1.44
C GLU A 57 -18.03 -2.14 -0.96
N ARG A 58 -17.56 -1.29 -0.04
CA ARG A 58 -18.37 -0.22 0.54
C ARG A 58 -18.32 1.08 -0.27
N PHE A 59 -17.13 1.53 -0.65
CA PHE A 59 -16.95 2.80 -1.36
C PHE A 59 -16.78 2.63 -2.87
N GLU A 60 -16.78 1.40 -3.38
CA GLU A 60 -16.72 1.08 -4.81
C GLU A 60 -15.57 1.79 -5.54
N ILE A 61 -14.43 1.96 -4.86
CA ILE A 61 -13.29 2.66 -5.41
C ILE A 61 -12.74 1.87 -6.61
N PRO A 62 -12.58 2.50 -7.79
CA PRO A 62 -12.11 1.81 -8.98
C PRO A 62 -10.73 1.18 -8.80
N LYS A 63 -10.51 0.02 -9.42
CA LYS A 63 -9.25 -0.76 -9.31
C LYS A 63 -8.02 0.00 -9.86
N GLU A 64 -8.26 0.93 -10.78
CA GLU A 64 -7.29 1.80 -11.44
C GLU A 64 -6.99 3.08 -10.66
N ALA A 65 -7.83 3.43 -9.68
CA ALA A 65 -7.59 4.57 -8.80
C ALA A 65 -6.29 4.37 -8.03
N ILE A 66 -5.70 5.47 -7.59
CA ILE A 66 -4.46 5.48 -6.82
C ILE A 66 -4.78 5.69 -5.35
N THR A 67 -4.13 4.92 -4.49
CA THR A 67 -4.23 5.04 -3.05
C THR A 67 -2.84 5.08 -2.42
N ASN A 68 -2.73 5.71 -1.26
CA ASN A 68 -1.59 5.58 -0.36
C ASN A 68 -2.10 5.18 1.02
N ILE A 69 -1.51 4.13 1.59
CA ILE A 69 -1.85 3.63 2.93
C ILE A 69 -0.64 3.88 3.83
N VAL A 70 -0.87 4.59 4.92
CA VAL A 70 0.09 4.80 6.00
C VAL A 70 -0.36 3.94 7.19
N LEU A 71 0.52 3.05 7.63
CA LEU A 71 0.25 2.14 8.75
C LEU A 71 1.27 2.40 9.87
N ASP A 72 0.77 2.80 11.03
CA ASP A 72 1.51 2.83 12.29
C ASP A 72 1.16 1.56 13.07
N PHE A 73 2.18 0.80 13.46
CA PHE A 73 2.00 -0.44 14.20
C PHE A 73 3.16 -0.72 15.14
N ASP A 74 2.92 -1.62 16.09
CA ASP A 74 3.94 -2.23 16.93
C ASP A 74 3.91 -3.75 16.85
N ILE A 75 4.98 -4.38 17.33
CA ILE A 75 5.04 -5.82 17.56
C ILE A 75 4.90 -6.05 19.07
N VAL A 76 3.78 -6.66 19.47
CA VAL A 76 3.49 -7.02 20.87
C VAL A 76 3.34 -8.52 20.95
N GLU A 77 4.19 -9.18 21.75
CA GLU A 77 4.19 -10.65 21.91
C GLU A 77 4.23 -11.39 20.57
N GLY A 78 5.09 -10.91 19.65
CA GLY A 78 5.25 -11.47 18.32
C GLY A 78 4.01 -11.34 17.43
N SER A 79 3.16 -10.35 17.68
CA SER A 79 1.93 -10.06 16.92
C SER A 79 1.93 -8.62 16.44
N LEU A 80 1.43 -8.38 15.23
CA LEU A 80 1.22 -7.04 14.71
C LEU A 80 0.02 -6.39 15.41
N LYS A 81 0.26 -5.26 16.07
CA LYS A 81 -0.77 -4.41 16.68
C LYS A 81 -0.84 -3.10 15.92
N VAL A 82 -1.97 -2.81 15.28
CA VAL A 82 -2.21 -1.54 14.58
C VAL A 82 -2.46 -0.45 15.60
N ASN A 83 -1.71 0.65 15.50
CA ASN A 83 -1.88 1.85 16.32
C ASN A 83 -2.71 2.91 15.60
N ASN A 84 -2.41 3.12 14.31
CA ASN A 84 -3.13 4.06 13.45
C ASN A 84 -3.07 3.60 11.99
N ILE A 85 -4.07 4.02 11.20
CA ILE A 85 -4.11 3.82 9.75
C ILE A 85 -4.68 5.05 9.07
N GLU A 86 -4.02 5.51 8.01
CA GLU A 86 -4.48 6.57 7.13
C GLU A 86 -4.54 6.03 5.71
N ILE A 87 -5.62 6.36 4.99
CA ILE A 87 -5.84 5.95 3.60
C ILE A 87 -6.19 7.18 2.79
N GLU A 88 -5.31 7.51 1.86
CA GLU A 88 -5.48 8.59 0.90
C GLU A 88 -5.95 8.00 -0.44
N ILE A 89 -6.90 8.65 -1.08
CA ILE A 89 -7.38 8.33 -2.43
C ILE A 89 -7.06 9.51 -3.34
N TYR A 90 -6.50 9.21 -4.50
CA TYR A 90 -6.04 10.20 -5.46
C TYR A 90 -6.83 10.06 -6.76
N ASP A 91 -7.34 11.19 -7.23
CA ASP A 91 -7.94 11.30 -8.56
C ASP A 91 -6.87 11.58 -9.60
N LYS A 92 -7.00 10.93 -10.76
CA LYS A 92 -6.12 11.16 -11.90
C LYS A 92 -6.56 12.44 -12.62
N ASP A 93 -5.65 13.40 -12.77
CA ASP A 93 -5.84 14.50 -13.70
C ASP A 93 -5.55 14.02 -15.13
N ASP A 94 -6.61 13.64 -15.85
CA ASP A 94 -6.51 13.15 -17.23
C ASP A 94 -5.98 14.20 -18.20
N ILE A 95 -6.32 15.47 -18.01
CA ILE A 95 -5.90 16.56 -18.90
C ILE A 95 -4.41 16.80 -18.74
N LEU A 96 -3.96 17.00 -17.50
CA LEU A 96 -2.54 17.20 -17.21
C LEU A 96 -1.71 15.97 -17.59
N SER A 97 -2.21 14.77 -17.33
CA SER A 97 -1.55 13.51 -17.72
C SER A 97 -1.36 13.43 -19.23
N ARG A 98 -2.39 13.75 -20.02
CA ARG A 98 -2.34 13.73 -21.48
C ARG A 98 -1.41 14.81 -22.02
N ASN A 99 -1.50 16.03 -21.51
CA ASN A 99 -0.65 17.13 -21.93
C ASN A 99 0.83 16.82 -21.66
N THR A 100 1.15 16.35 -20.46
CA THR A 100 2.51 15.92 -20.09
C THR A 100 3.01 14.82 -21.02
N THR A 101 2.18 13.82 -21.31
CA THR A 101 2.54 12.73 -22.23
C THR A 101 2.84 13.25 -23.62
N ASN A 102 2.02 14.15 -24.14
CA ASN A 102 2.20 14.71 -25.49
C ASN A 102 3.47 15.56 -25.60
N GLU A 103 3.77 16.39 -24.60
CA GLU A 103 5.00 17.19 -24.59
C GLU A 103 6.26 16.31 -24.58
N VAL A 104 6.27 15.24 -23.77
CA VAL A 104 7.38 14.27 -23.79
C VAL A 104 7.48 13.57 -25.15
N LYS A 105 6.36 13.15 -25.75
CA LYS A 105 6.38 12.49 -27.06
C LYS A 105 6.95 13.39 -28.17
N LYS A 106 6.64 14.69 -28.17
CA LYS A 106 7.20 15.67 -29.11
C LYS A 106 8.72 15.75 -28.97
N LEU A 107 9.23 15.86 -27.74
CA LEU A 107 10.67 15.89 -27.48
C LEU A 107 11.40 14.62 -27.95
N LEU A 108 10.69 13.49 -27.96
CA LEU A 108 11.21 12.20 -28.42
C LEU A 108 10.99 11.94 -29.93
N GLY A 109 10.36 12.86 -30.67
CA GLY A 109 10.02 12.67 -32.09
C GLY A 109 9.01 11.54 -32.34
N LEU A 110 8.16 11.24 -31.35
CA LEU A 110 7.12 10.19 -31.43
C LEU A 110 5.76 10.71 -31.93
N VAL A 111 5.67 12.01 -32.24
CA VAL A 111 4.52 12.70 -32.86
C VAL A 111 5.03 13.83 -33.73
#